data_AF-A0A4Z0KES3-F1
#
_entry.id   AF-A0A4Z0KES3-F1
#
_cell.length_a   1.000
_cell.length_b   1.000
_cell.length_c   1.000
_cell.angle_alpha   90.00
_cell.angle_beta   90.00
_cell.angle_gamma   90.00
#
_symmetry.space_group_name_H-M   'P 1'
#
loop_
_entity.id
_entity.type
_entity.pdbx_description
1 polymer ?
#
loop_
_entity_poly.entity_id
_entity_poly.type
_entity_poly.pdbx_seq_one_letter_code
_entity_poly.pdbx_strand_id
1 'polypeptide(L)' 'MDTRQHLGEFRQGQMVPAFDKVVFSCPVLEPTGPLHTQFGYHIIKVLYRK' A
#
# COMPACT_ATOMS: atom_id res chain seq x y z
N MET A 1 10.60 19.43 4.02
CA MET A 1 11.57 18.32 3.90
C MET A 1 10.90 17.10 4.53
N ASP A 2 10.11 16.37 3.75
CA ASP A 2 9.51 15.10 4.17
C ASP A 2 9.34 14.22 2.91
N THR A 3 10.37 13.41 2.64
CA THR A 3 10.45 12.53 1.45
C THR A 3 10.60 11.08 1.89
N ARG A 4 9.84 10.66 2.90
CA ARG A 4 9.73 9.24 3.28
C ARG A 4 8.37 8.69 2.84
N GLN A 5 8.28 8.40 1.54
CA GLN A 5 7.33 7.48 0.88
C GLN A 5 5.92 7.42 1.53
N HIS A 6 5.24 8.55 1.66
CA HIS A 6 3.82 8.58 2.04
C HIS A 6 2.97 8.66 0.77
N LEU A 7 2.10 7.67 0.58
CA LEU A 7 1.14 7.64 -0.54
C LEU A 7 -0.07 8.57 -0.30
N GLY A 8 -0.20 9.15 0.89
CA GLY A 8 -1.37 9.92 1.29
C GLY A 8 -2.62 9.04 1.45
N GLU A 9 -3.78 9.67 1.45
CA GLU A 9 -5.07 8.98 1.47
C GLU A 9 -5.61 8.85 0.04
N PHE A 10 -6.11 7.67 -0.32
CA PHE A 10 -6.69 7.40 -1.62
C PHE A 10 -7.89 6.46 -1.48
N ARG A 11 -8.80 6.51 -2.45
CA ARG A 11 -9.97 5.63 -2.55
C ARG A 11 -9.68 4.40 -3.41
N GLN A 12 -10.51 3.37 -3.26
CA GLN A 12 -10.44 2.18 -4.12
C GLN A 12 -10.48 2.57 -5.61
N GLY A 13 -9.62 1.96 -6.41
CA GLY A 13 -9.48 2.24 -7.84
C GLY A 13 -8.66 3.49 -8.20
N GLN A 14 -8.15 4.24 -7.22
CA GLN A 14 -7.26 5.38 -7.49
C GLN A 14 -5.77 5.00 -7.56
N MET A 15 -5.44 3.75 -7.21
CA MET A 15 -4.08 3.21 -7.25
C MET A 15 -3.96 2.10 -8.29
N VAL A 16 -2.72 1.79 -8.67
CA VAL A 16 -2.45 0.68 -9.59
C VAL A 16 -3.06 -0.62 -9.06
N PRO A 17 -3.63 -1.50 -9.92
CA PRO A 17 -4.42 -2.64 -9.48
C PRO A 17 -3.70 -3.59 -8.51
N ALA A 18 -2.37 -3.72 -8.64
CA ALA A 18 -1.56 -4.51 -7.73
C ALA A 18 -1.60 -3.96 -6.29
N PHE A 19 -1.57 -2.64 -6.13
CA PHE A 19 -1.62 -1.99 -4.83
C PHE A 19 -3.03 -2.01 -4.25
N ASP A 20 -4.03 -1.71 -5.08
CA ASP A 20 -5.44 -1.69 -4.70
C ASP A 20 -5.86 -3.06 -4.15
N LYS A 21 -5.53 -4.15 -4.85
CA LYS A 21 -5.82 -5.52 -4.38
C LYS A 21 -5.21 -5.80 -3.01
N VAL A 22 -3.94 -5.45 -2.79
CA VAL A 22 -3.24 -5.73 -1.53
C VAL A 22 -3.83 -4.96 -0.35
N VAL A 23 -4.11 -3.67 -0.53
CA VAL A 23 -4.68 -2.82 0.54
C VAL A 23 -6.06 -3.29 0.97
N PHE A 24 -6.86 -3.84 0.04
CA PHE A 24 -8.18 -4.38 0.36
C PHE A 24 -8.18 -5.86 0.77
N SER A 25 -7.13 -6.64 0.45
CA SER A 25 -7.03 -8.04 0.87
C SER A 25 -6.40 -8.23 2.25
N CYS A 26 -5.58 -7.29 2.72
CA CYS A 26 -4.75 -7.47 3.91
C CYS A 26 -5.37 -6.89 5.19
N PRO A 27 -4.95 -7.38 6.37
CA PRO A 27 -5.35 -6.83 7.66
C PRO A 27 -4.84 -5.40 7.83
N VAL A 28 -5.66 -4.56 8.45
CA VAL A 28 -5.29 -3.19 8.82
C VAL A 28 -4.32 -3.24 10.01
N LEU A 29 -3.36 -2.32 10.06
CA LEU A 29 -2.27 -2.22 11.05
C LEU A 29 -1.22 -3.33 11.03
N GLU A 30 -1.31 -4.30 10.12
CA GLU A 30 -0.29 -5.33 9.94
C GLU A 30 0.59 -5.03 8.71
N PRO A 31 1.93 -5.14 8.83
CA PRO A 31 2.82 -5.05 7.68
C PRO A 31 2.59 -6.23 6.73
N THR A 32 2.37 -5.95 5.46
CA THR A 32 2.25 -6.93 4.37
C THR A 32 3.44 -6.82 3.43
N GLY A 33 4.11 -7.93 3.16
CA GLY A 33 5.20 -7.99 2.18
C GLY A 33 6.14 -9.19 2.36
N PRO A 34 7.16 -9.30 1.51
CA PRO A 34 7.57 -8.33 0.50
C PRO A 34 6.77 -8.46 -0.81
N LEU A 35 6.20 -7.34 -1.29
CA LEU A 35 5.50 -7.26 -2.57
C LEU A 35 6.51 -6.99 -3.69
N HIS A 36 6.64 -7.92 -4.63
CA HIS A 36 7.49 -7.76 -5.80
C HIS A 36 6.80 -6.93 -6.88
N THR A 37 7.46 -5.88 -7.34
CA THR A 37 7.04 -5.07 -8.49
C THR A 37 8.22 -4.86 -9.43
N GLN A 38 7.99 -4.30 -10.62
CA GLN A 38 9.06 -3.94 -11.56
C GLN A 38 10.07 -2.92 -10.99
N PHE A 39 9.72 -2.23 -9.90
CA PHE A 39 10.58 -1.24 -9.23
C PHE A 39 11.34 -1.82 -8.03
N GLY A 40 11.17 -3.12 -7.74
CA GLY A 40 11.79 -3.81 -6.61
C GLY A 40 10.76 -4.35 -5.60
N TYR A 41 11.21 -4.52 -4.36
CA TYR A 41 10.38 -5.06 -3.27
C TYR A 41 9.84 -3.95 -2.38
N HIS A 42 8.56 -4.07 -2.01
CA HIS A 42 7.88 -3.10 -1.15
C HIS A 42 7.27 -3.80 0.07
N ILE A 43 7.29 -3.10 1.21
CA ILE A 43 6.51 -3.47 2.41
C ILE A 43 5.39 -2.43 2.53
N ILE A 44 4.16 -2.90 2.67
CA ILE A 44 2.96 -2.06 2.72
C ILE A 44 2.34 -2.23 4.11
N LYS A 45 1.98 -1.12 4.75
CA LYS A 45 1.22 -1.12 6.00
C LYS A 45 -0.03 -0.28 5.81
N VAL A 46 -1.20 -0.91 5.91
CA VAL A 46 -2.48 -0.20 5.86
C VAL A 46 -2.73 0.42 7.23
N LEU A 47 -2.75 1.76 7.32
CA LEU A 47 -2.94 2.45 8.60
C LEU A 47 -4.42 2.55 8.99
N TYR A 48 -5.30 2.77 8.03
CA TYR A 48 -6.73 2.93 8.24
C TYR A 48 -7.52 2.54 6.98
N ARG A 49 -8.74 2.01 7.16
CA ARG A 49 -9.69 1.66 6.09
C ARG A 49 -11.11 2.00 6.57
N LYS A 50 -11.86 2.78 5.79
CA LYS A 50 -13.23 3.19 6.10
C LYS A 50 -14.20 2.70 5.05
#